data_AF-A0A7S0B1P8-F1
#
_entry.id   AF-A0A7S0B1P8-F1
#
_cell.length_a   1.000
_cell.length_b   1.000
_cell.length_c   1.000
_cell.angle_alpha   90.00
_cell.angle_beta   90.00
_cell.angle_gamma   90.00
#
_symmetry.space_group_name_H-M   'P 1'
#
loop_
_entity.id
_entity.type
_entity.pdbx_description
1 polymer ?
#
loop_
_entity_poly.entity_id
_entity_poly.type
_entity_poly.pdbx_seq_one_letter_code
_entity_poly.pdbx_strand_id
1 'polypeptide(L)'
;AAYMFMEFTGAFLAAFLAFAATGVTFCFDHELKEEGGIGTSIGLEVLFTFVLCGAVLSTGTSHDAPNQYFGFAIGGTVLAGAYACGGFHQGSFNPAVTFGINMANYMNGSAARKPSAEAWAVFLLAPLLGGALAALVFRATRPLEYLIEAPARNSYVEERFTAMQDLEAASRWSLVKDTE
;
A
#
# COMPACT_ATOMS: atom_id res chain seq x y z
N ALA A 1 0.47 14.75 -5.98
CA ALA A 1 0.31 15.72 -4.87
C ALA A 1 -0.96 15.44 -4.06
N ALA A 2 -2.15 15.45 -4.67
CA ALA A 2 -3.41 15.22 -3.95
C ALA A 2 -3.46 13.88 -3.18
N TYR A 3 -3.00 12.78 -3.79
CA TYR A 3 -2.95 11.47 -3.14
C TYR A 3 -2.13 11.49 -1.83
N MET A 4 -0.86 11.89 -1.91
CA MET A 4 0.03 12.01 -0.74
C MET A 4 -0.59 12.91 0.35
N PHE A 5 -1.18 14.04 -0.04
CA PHE A 5 -1.84 14.92 0.93
C PHE A 5 -2.99 14.21 1.67
N MET A 6 -3.81 13.43 0.95
CA MET A 6 -4.90 12.67 1.54
C MET A 6 -4.40 11.53 2.43
N GLU A 7 -3.33 10.83 2.05
CA GLU A 7 -2.73 9.78 2.89
C GLU A 7 -2.22 10.34 4.22
N PHE A 8 -1.47 11.44 4.18
CA PHE A 8 -0.94 12.08 5.39
C PHE A 8 -2.07 12.62 6.27
N THR A 9 -3.10 13.22 5.67
CA THR A 9 -4.28 13.70 6.40
C THR A 9 -5.04 12.54 7.04
N GLY A 10 -5.26 11.45 6.31
CA GLY A 10 -5.93 10.26 6.80
C GLY A 10 -5.16 9.60 7.95
N ALA A 11 -3.85 9.44 7.81
CA ALA A 11 -2.99 8.88 8.85
C ALA A 11 -2.95 9.76 10.11
N PHE A 12 -2.91 11.08 9.95
CA PHE A 12 -3.04 12.02 11.06
C PHE A 12 -4.37 11.82 11.79
N LEU A 13 -5.51 11.90 11.07
CA LEU A 13 -6.82 11.74 11.70
C LEU A 13 -6.99 10.38 12.39
N ALA A 14 -6.51 9.29 11.78
CA ALA A 14 -6.57 7.95 12.34
C ALA A 14 -5.75 7.83 13.64
N ALA A 15 -4.53 8.38 13.65
CA ALA A 15 -3.67 8.35 14.83
C ALA A 15 -4.26 9.16 16.00
N PHE A 16 -4.84 10.33 15.71
CA PHE A 16 -5.50 11.15 16.73
C PHE A 16 -6.78 10.50 17.26
N LEU A 17 -7.57 9.88 16.38
CA LEU A 17 -8.74 9.13 16.81
C LEU A 17 -8.34 7.96 17.72
N ALA A 18 -7.30 7.20 17.35
CA ALA A 18 -6.78 6.12 18.18
C ALA A 18 -6.28 6.63 19.53
N PHE A 19 -5.57 7.75 19.56
CA PHE A 19 -5.14 8.38 20.81
C PHE A 19 -6.34 8.82 21.66
N ALA A 20 -7.31 9.51 21.08
CA ALA A 20 -8.51 9.96 21.79
C ALA A 20 -9.33 8.78 22.36
N ALA A 21 -9.39 7.67 21.63
CA ALA A 21 -10.15 6.48 22.05
C ALA A 21 -9.45 5.67 23.16
N THR A 22 -8.11 5.65 23.18
CA THR A 22 -7.34 4.75 24.05
C THR A 22 -6.59 5.46 25.17
N GLY A 23 -6.36 6.77 25.05
CA GLY A 23 -5.51 7.56 25.95
C GLY A 23 -4.02 7.21 25.87
N VAL A 24 -3.62 6.30 24.98
CA VAL A 24 -2.23 5.84 24.83
C VAL A 24 -1.69 6.17 23.45
N THR A 25 -0.38 6.41 23.39
CA THR A 25 0.35 6.64 22.14
C THR A 25 1.67 5.89 22.14
N PHE A 26 2.18 5.57 20.96
CA PHE A 26 3.54 5.12 20.75
C PHE A 26 4.17 5.95 19.63
N CYS A 27 5.48 5.79 19.40
CA CYS A 27 6.17 6.41 18.28
C CYS A 27 7.12 5.41 17.62
N PHE A 28 7.33 5.58 16.32
CA PHE A 28 8.34 4.82 15.61
C PHE A 28 9.72 5.33 15.99
N ASP A 29 10.48 4.45 16.61
CA ASP A 29 11.82 4.67 17.13
C ASP A 29 12.57 3.33 17.08
N HIS A 30 13.77 3.37 16.51
CA HIS A 30 14.63 2.20 16.33
C HIS A 30 15.35 1.84 17.64
N GLU A 31 15.34 2.73 18.64
CA GLU A 31 15.91 2.53 19.96
C GLU A 31 14.95 1.86 20.96
N LEU A 32 13.79 1.35 20.51
CA LEU A 32 12.85 0.68 21.42
C LEU A 32 13.39 -0.65 21.96
N LYS A 33 14.29 -1.32 21.23
CA LYS A 33 15.03 -2.49 21.70
C LYS A 33 16.48 -2.46 21.18
N GLU A 34 17.43 -2.78 22.05
CA GLU A 34 18.87 -2.68 21.77
C GLU A 34 19.39 -3.74 20.78
N GLU A 35 18.64 -4.82 20.54
CA GLU A 35 19.07 -5.91 19.68
C GLU A 35 19.05 -5.49 18.20
N GLY A 36 20.18 -5.63 17.47
CA GLY A 36 20.24 -5.40 16.02
C GLY A 36 20.40 -3.94 15.55
N GLY A 37 20.04 -2.98 16.39
CA GLY A 37 20.24 -1.55 16.14
C GLY A 37 19.54 -0.99 14.89
N ILE A 38 20.05 0.15 14.40
CA ILE A 38 19.45 0.89 13.28
C ILE A 38 19.42 0.08 11.97
N GLY A 39 20.45 -0.74 11.72
CA GLY A 39 20.58 -1.55 10.50
C GLY A 39 19.46 -2.57 10.35
N THR A 40 19.07 -3.22 11.45
CA THR A 40 17.93 -4.15 11.44
C THR A 40 16.62 -3.43 11.17
N SER A 41 16.42 -2.25 11.76
CA SER A 41 15.21 -1.44 11.51
C SER A 41 15.09 -1.03 10.04
N ILE A 42 16.18 -0.55 9.45
CA ILE A 42 16.25 -0.23 8.01
C ILE A 42 15.95 -1.48 7.17
N GLY A 43 16.60 -2.60 7.47
CA GLY A 43 16.42 -3.85 6.73
C GLY A 43 14.97 -4.35 6.75
N LEU A 44 14.33 -4.32 7.92
CA LEU A 44 12.94 -4.76 8.08
C LEU A 44 11.96 -3.80 7.39
N GLU A 45 12.14 -2.49 7.53
CA GLU A 45 11.30 -1.49 6.84
C GLU A 45 11.41 -1.62 5.32
N VAL A 46 12.63 -1.78 4.78
CA VAL A 46 12.84 -2.01 3.35
C VAL A 46 12.20 -3.33 2.90
N LEU A 47 12.44 -4.42 3.62
CA LEU A 47 11.98 -5.76 3.25
C LEU A 47 10.45 -5.86 3.25
N PHE A 48 9.80 -5.44 4.33
CA PHE A 48 8.34 -5.56 4.43
C PHE A 48 7.62 -4.54 3.57
N THR A 49 8.18 -3.35 3.35
CA THR A 49 7.63 -2.41 2.35
C THR A 49 7.81 -2.96 0.93
N PHE A 50 8.94 -3.61 0.64
CA PHE A 50 9.15 -4.30 -0.63
C PHE A 50 8.09 -5.38 -0.87
N VAL A 51 7.83 -6.23 0.13
CA VAL A 51 6.80 -7.27 0.03
C VAL A 51 5.40 -6.67 -0.09
N LEU A 52 5.08 -5.63 0.68
CA LEU A 52 3.81 -4.91 0.63
C LEU A 52 3.56 -4.30 -0.76
N CYS A 53 4.50 -3.49 -1.26
CA CYS A 53 4.39 -2.88 -2.59
C CYS A 53 4.41 -3.94 -3.70
N GLY A 54 5.19 -5.02 -3.54
CA GLY A 54 5.19 -6.15 -4.47
C GLY A 54 3.85 -6.86 -4.53
N ALA A 55 3.16 -7.03 -3.39
CA ALA A 55 1.80 -7.56 -3.34
C ALA A 55 0.79 -6.62 -4.00
N VAL A 56 0.90 -5.30 -3.77
CA VAL A 56 0.08 -4.30 -4.47
C VAL A 56 0.25 -4.43 -5.99
N LEU A 57 1.50 -4.45 -6.47
CA LEU A 57 1.79 -4.53 -7.90
C LEU A 57 1.30 -5.86 -8.51
N SER A 58 1.54 -6.97 -7.81
CA SER A 58 1.22 -8.31 -8.33
C SER A 58 -0.26 -8.66 -8.26
N THR A 59 -1.01 -8.11 -7.29
CA THR A 59 -2.41 -8.50 -7.06
C THR A 59 -3.40 -7.40 -7.41
N GLY A 60 -3.02 -6.13 -7.25
CA GLY A 60 -3.90 -4.98 -7.42
C GLY A 60 -3.72 -4.24 -8.75
N THR A 61 -2.56 -4.34 -9.39
CA THR A 61 -2.28 -3.62 -10.66
C THR A 61 -2.02 -4.55 -11.84
N SER A 62 -1.69 -5.82 -11.60
CA SER A 62 -1.34 -6.78 -12.64
C SER A 62 -2.52 -7.13 -13.53
N HIS A 63 -2.31 -7.15 -14.85
CA HIS A 63 -3.33 -7.46 -15.83
C HIS A 63 -3.42 -8.94 -16.18
N ASP A 64 -2.36 -9.71 -15.91
CA ASP A 64 -2.29 -11.15 -16.17
C ASP A 64 -3.30 -12.00 -15.35
N ALA A 65 -3.68 -11.54 -14.15
CA ALA A 65 -4.54 -12.28 -13.23
C ALA A 65 -5.49 -11.35 -12.44
N PRO A 66 -6.52 -10.78 -13.10
CA PRO A 66 -7.50 -9.92 -12.43
C PRO A 66 -8.23 -10.69 -11.33
N ASN A 67 -8.29 -10.12 -10.13
CA ASN A 67 -8.87 -10.75 -8.96
C ASN A 67 -9.53 -9.71 -8.04
N GLN A 68 -10.36 -10.18 -7.10
CA GLN A 68 -11.04 -9.36 -6.09
C GLN A 68 -10.45 -9.56 -4.68
N TYR A 69 -9.34 -10.30 -4.55
CA TYR A 69 -8.73 -10.68 -3.28
C TYR A 69 -7.50 -9.83 -2.91
N PHE A 70 -7.15 -8.85 -3.76
CA PHE A 70 -6.00 -7.97 -3.58
C PHE A 70 -5.97 -7.31 -2.18
N GLY A 71 -7.12 -6.87 -1.66
CA GLY A 71 -7.19 -6.26 -0.33
C GLY A 71 -6.78 -7.23 0.79
N PHE A 72 -7.16 -8.50 0.70
CA PHE A 72 -6.77 -9.53 1.66
C PHE A 72 -5.27 -9.85 1.56
N ALA A 73 -4.74 -9.97 0.33
CA ALA A 73 -3.32 -10.21 0.11
C ALA A 73 -2.46 -9.06 0.65
N ILE A 74 -2.79 -7.82 0.30
CA ILE A 74 -2.11 -6.61 0.76
C ILE A 74 -2.19 -6.51 2.29
N GLY A 75 -3.39 -6.62 2.87
CA GLY A 75 -3.56 -6.60 4.33
C GLY A 75 -2.81 -7.72 5.04
N GLY A 76 -2.74 -8.91 4.44
CA GLY A 76 -1.97 -10.05 4.94
C GLY A 76 -0.48 -9.76 5.02
N THR A 77 0.10 -9.03 4.06
CA THR A 77 1.51 -8.62 4.14
C THR A 77 1.77 -7.65 5.29
N VAL A 78 0.87 -6.69 5.53
CA VAL A 78 0.98 -5.75 6.66
C VAL A 78 0.84 -6.50 7.98
N LEU A 79 -0.12 -7.43 8.09
CA LEU A 79 -0.30 -8.25 9.29
C LEU A 79 0.92 -9.11 9.58
N ALA A 80 1.47 -9.78 8.56
CA ALA A 80 2.67 -10.60 8.70
C ALA A 80 3.88 -9.76 9.13
N GLY A 81 4.07 -8.59 8.52
CA GLY A 81 5.12 -7.64 8.90
C GLY A 81 4.95 -7.17 10.35
N ALA A 82 3.77 -6.68 10.71
CA ALA A 82 3.48 -6.19 12.06
C ALA A 82 3.68 -7.29 13.12
N TYR A 83 3.33 -8.54 12.83
CA TYR A 83 3.58 -9.66 13.73
C TYR A 83 5.06 -10.01 13.83
N ALA A 84 5.79 -9.99 12.72
CA ALA A 84 7.21 -10.36 12.67
C ALA A 84 8.12 -9.31 13.32
N CYS A 85 7.89 -8.01 13.07
CA CYS A 85 8.78 -6.94 13.53
C CYS A 85 8.20 -6.04 14.62
N GLY A 86 6.88 -6.04 14.85
CA GLY A 86 6.20 -5.12 15.77
C GLY A 86 6.72 -5.20 17.21
N GLY A 87 7.15 -6.38 17.65
CA GLY A 87 7.76 -6.59 18.96
C GLY A 87 9.26 -6.25 19.05
N PHE A 88 9.93 -5.95 17.95
CA PHE A 88 11.39 -5.76 17.88
C PHE A 88 11.77 -4.34 17.45
N HIS A 89 11.56 -4.04 16.17
CA HIS A 89 12.01 -2.80 15.51
C HIS A 89 10.86 -1.94 14.99
N GLN A 90 9.63 -2.31 15.36
CA GLN A 90 8.39 -1.75 14.83
C GLN A 90 8.29 -1.97 13.31
N GLY A 91 7.14 -1.64 12.73
CA GLY A 91 6.86 -1.85 11.32
C GLY A 91 5.89 -0.82 10.82
N SER A 92 6.42 0.34 10.46
CA SER A 92 5.61 1.41 9.89
C SER A 92 5.20 1.08 8.46
N PHE A 93 6.19 0.69 7.64
CA PHE A 93 6.06 0.34 6.22
C PHE A 93 5.44 1.43 5.34
N ASN A 94 5.17 2.61 5.91
CA ASN A 94 4.46 3.70 5.25
C ASN A 94 4.83 5.06 5.89
N PRO A 95 5.42 5.99 5.12
CA PRO A 95 5.79 7.31 5.62
C PRO A 95 4.63 8.14 6.19
N ALA A 96 3.42 8.03 5.64
CA ALA A 96 2.23 8.73 6.14
C ALA A 96 1.81 8.18 7.51
N VAL A 97 1.87 6.85 7.70
CA VAL A 97 1.60 6.19 8.98
C VAL A 97 2.62 6.61 10.03
N THR A 98 3.92 6.62 9.67
CA THR A 98 5.00 7.17 10.51
C THR A 98 4.65 8.57 10.98
N PHE A 99 4.28 9.43 10.05
CA PHE A 99 3.96 10.82 10.32
C PHE A 99 2.78 10.98 11.28
N GLY A 100 1.65 10.32 11.00
CA GLY A 100 0.44 10.44 11.81
C GLY A 100 0.65 9.99 13.26
N ILE A 101 1.24 8.80 13.46
CA ILE A 101 1.49 8.24 14.79
C ILE A 101 2.47 9.11 15.58
N ASN A 102 3.58 9.53 14.96
CA ASN A 102 4.56 10.38 15.63
C ASN A 102 3.96 11.74 16.00
N MET A 103 3.08 12.31 15.18
CA MET A 103 2.42 13.58 15.49
C MET A 103 1.44 13.46 16.66
N ALA A 104 0.62 12.40 16.69
CA ALA A 104 -0.25 12.11 17.82
C ALA A 104 0.56 11.90 19.11
N ASN A 105 1.70 11.21 19.01
CA ASN A 105 2.64 11.04 20.11
C ASN A 105 3.21 12.38 20.59
N TYR A 106 3.60 13.29 19.70
CA TYR A 106 4.09 14.62 20.10
C TYR A 106 3.06 15.39 20.91
N MET A 107 1.78 15.32 20.53
CA MET A 107 0.68 16.00 21.23
C MET A 107 0.28 15.33 22.55
N ASN A 108 0.72 14.10 22.82
CA ASN A 108 0.57 13.48 24.13
C ASN A 108 1.66 14.00 25.09
N GLY A 109 1.29 14.88 26.02
CA GLY A 109 2.17 15.42 27.05
C GLY A 109 2.71 14.36 28.03
N SER A 110 2.05 13.20 28.12
CA SER A 110 2.45 12.07 28.97
C SER A 110 3.18 10.97 28.19
N ALA A 111 3.56 11.21 26.92
CA ALA A 111 4.26 10.22 26.12
C ALA A 111 5.60 9.86 26.77
N ALA A 112 5.85 8.56 26.96
CA ALA A 112 7.08 8.05 27.58
C ALA A 112 8.33 8.36 26.76
N ARG A 113 8.19 8.47 25.43
CA ARG A 113 9.28 8.76 24.49
C ARG A 113 8.75 9.58 23.31
N LYS A 114 9.62 10.39 22.73
CA LYS A 114 9.42 11.10 21.46
C LYS A 114 10.40 10.56 20.42
N PRO A 115 10.03 10.50 19.13
CA PRO A 115 10.90 9.97 18.09
C PRO A 115 12.14 10.86 17.90
N SER A 116 13.31 10.24 17.73
CA SER A 116 14.56 10.93 17.39
C SER A 116 14.58 11.39 15.92
N ALA A 117 15.47 12.32 15.57
CA ALA A 117 15.64 12.76 14.18
C ALA A 117 16.09 11.60 13.26
N GLU A 118 16.90 10.68 13.78
CA GLU A 118 17.34 9.48 13.07
C GLU A 118 16.19 8.50 12.84
N ALA A 119 15.30 8.32 13.83
CA ALA A 119 14.10 7.53 13.65
C ALA A 119 13.21 8.09 12.54
N TRP A 120 13.00 9.40 12.50
CA TRP A 120 12.29 10.05 11.39
C TRP A 120 12.92 9.73 10.04
N ALA A 121 14.25 9.81 9.92
CA ALA A 121 14.93 9.49 8.67
C ALA A 121 14.71 8.02 8.27
N VAL A 122 14.85 7.07 9.19
CA VAL A 122 14.67 5.63 8.91
C VAL A 122 13.24 5.34 8.45
N PHE A 123 12.24 5.71 9.25
CA PHE A 123 10.84 5.33 9.00
C PHE A 123 10.14 6.17 7.92
N LEU A 124 10.81 7.20 7.38
CA LEU A 124 10.36 7.91 6.18
C LEU A 124 11.08 7.43 4.92
N LEU A 125 12.40 7.16 4.98
CA LEU A 125 13.19 6.85 3.79
C LEU A 125 13.28 5.36 3.47
N ALA A 126 13.37 4.49 4.48
CA ALA A 126 13.48 3.06 4.26
C ALA A 126 12.25 2.47 3.54
N PRO A 127 11.00 2.87 3.87
CA PRO A 127 9.84 2.44 3.08
C PRO A 127 9.90 2.87 1.61
N LEU A 128 10.36 4.10 1.33
CA LEU A 128 10.49 4.59 -0.05
C LEU A 128 11.48 3.74 -0.85
N LEU A 129 12.59 3.32 -0.23
CA LEU A 129 13.54 2.41 -0.85
C LEU A 129 12.93 1.03 -1.11
N GLY A 130 12.19 0.47 -0.14
CA GLY A 130 11.48 -0.81 -0.31
C GLY A 130 10.47 -0.77 -1.47
N GLY A 131 9.67 0.29 -1.55
CA GLY A 131 8.71 0.48 -2.64
C GLY A 131 9.39 0.65 -4.01
N ALA A 132 10.50 1.39 -4.08
CA ALA A 132 11.27 1.54 -5.31
C ALA A 132 11.86 0.19 -5.77
N LEU A 133 12.42 -0.60 -4.86
CA LEU A 133 12.93 -1.94 -5.17
C LEU A 133 11.81 -2.87 -5.67
N ALA A 134 10.62 -2.79 -5.07
CA ALA A 134 9.47 -3.60 -5.50
C ALA A 134 9.07 -3.26 -6.94
N ALA A 135 8.99 -1.96 -7.27
CA ALA A 135 8.69 -1.52 -8.62
C ALA A 135 9.75 -1.98 -9.63
N LEU A 136 11.04 -1.90 -9.28
CA LEU A 136 12.13 -2.35 -10.13
C LEU A 136 12.07 -3.86 -10.38
N VAL A 137 11.89 -4.67 -9.33
CA VAL A 137 11.80 -6.13 -9.46
C VAL A 137 10.55 -6.52 -10.25
N PHE A 138 9.41 -5.89 -9.99
CA PHE A 138 8.18 -6.14 -10.72
C PHE A 138 8.36 -5.83 -12.21
N ARG A 139 8.99 -4.70 -12.55
CA ARG A 139 9.30 -4.34 -13.94
C ARG A 139 10.25 -5.31 -14.62
N ALA A 140 11.28 -5.77 -13.91
CA ALA A 140 12.27 -6.71 -14.46
C ALA A 140 11.68 -8.12 -14.68
N THR A 141 10.75 -8.55 -13.82
CA THR A 141 10.19 -9.90 -13.85
C THR A 141 8.89 -10.00 -14.66
N ARG A 142 8.15 -8.90 -14.82
CA ARG A 142 6.90 -8.83 -15.59
C ARG A 142 6.96 -7.76 -16.68
N PRO A 143 7.86 -7.91 -17.68
CA PRO A 143 7.97 -6.92 -18.76
C PRO A 143 6.70 -6.82 -19.61
N LEU A 144 5.93 -7.91 -19.73
CA LEU A 144 4.70 -7.96 -20.53
C LEU A 144 3.61 -6.99 -20.02
N GLU A 145 3.58 -6.69 -18.71
CA GLU A 145 2.66 -5.70 -18.12
C GLU A 145 2.86 -4.30 -18.73
N TYR A 146 4.05 -4.02 -19.26
CA TYR A 146 4.40 -2.72 -19.86
C TYR A 146 4.35 -2.71 -21.38
N LEU A 147 4.25 -3.87 -22.03
CA LEU A 147 4.21 -3.97 -23.50
C LEU A 147 2.80 -3.77 -24.08
N ILE A 148 1.76 -3.87 -23.25
CA ILE A 148 0.35 -3.77 -23.68
C ILE A 148 -0.11 -2.29 -23.83
N GLU A 149 0.71 -1.31 -23.47
CA GLU A 149 0.17 0.01 -23.07
C GLU A 149 0.03 1.13 -24.12
N ALA A 150 0.51 1.06 -25.37
CA ALA A 150 0.37 2.21 -26.29
C ALA A 150 -0.65 2.08 -27.45
N PRO A 151 -0.61 1.08 -28.37
CA PRO A 151 -1.57 1.03 -29.49
C PRO A 151 -2.70 0.00 -29.30
N ALA A 152 -2.48 -1.04 -28.49
CA ALA A 152 -3.38 -2.19 -28.40
C ALA A 152 -4.56 -1.97 -27.43
N ARG A 153 -4.39 -1.11 -26.41
CA ARG A 153 -5.43 -0.84 -25.40
C ARG A 153 -6.70 -0.27 -26.03
N ASN A 154 -6.57 0.67 -26.97
CA ASN A 154 -7.74 1.24 -27.65
C ASN A 154 -8.39 0.21 -28.55
N SER A 155 -7.63 -0.53 -29.38
CA SER A 155 -8.23 -1.49 -30.32
C SER A 155 -8.97 -2.63 -29.63
N TYR A 156 -8.40 -3.24 -28.59
CA TYR A 156 -9.05 -4.35 -27.89
C TYR A 156 -10.28 -3.91 -27.08
N VAL A 157 -10.25 -2.71 -26.48
CA VAL A 157 -11.40 -2.16 -25.75
C VAL A 157 -12.49 -1.74 -26.73
N GLU A 158 -12.17 -1.10 -27.85
CA GLU A 158 -13.12 -0.72 -28.91
C GLU A 158 -13.81 -1.97 -29.50
N GLU A 159 -13.02 -3.02 -29.79
CA GLU A 159 -13.51 -4.27 -30.36
C GLU A 159 -14.43 -5.02 -29.38
N ARG A 160 -14.05 -5.08 -28.09
CA ARG A 160 -14.89 -5.66 -27.03
C ARG A 160 -16.15 -4.85 -26.77
N PHE A 161 -16.07 -3.52 -26.79
CA PHE A 161 -17.23 -2.64 -26.58
C PHE A 161 -18.23 -2.77 -27.72
N THR A 162 -17.75 -2.79 -28.96
CA THR A 162 -18.57 -3.01 -30.15
C THR A 162 -19.25 -4.38 -30.11
N ALA A 163 -18.50 -5.43 -29.78
CA ALA A 163 -19.06 -6.78 -29.65
C ALA A 163 -20.16 -6.87 -28.57
N MET A 164 -20.03 -6.13 -27.46
CA MET A 164 -21.08 -6.07 -26.43
C MET A 164 -22.32 -5.32 -26.91
N GLN A 165 -22.16 -4.21 -27.63
CA GLN A 165 -23.29 -3.47 -28.21
C GLN A 165 -24.04 -4.32 -29.24
N ASP A 166 -23.32 -5.10 -30.05
CA ASP A 166 -23.92 -6.00 -31.03
C ASP A 166 -24.69 -7.14 -30.35
N LEU A 167 -24.18 -7.68 -29.24
CA LEU A 167 -24.88 -8.68 -28.44
C LEU A 167 -26.13 -8.10 -27.75
N GLU A 168 -26.08 -6.87 -27.27
CA GLU A 168 -27.25 -6.17 -26.72
C GLU A 168 -28.30 -5.87 -27.79
N ALA A 169 -27.87 -5.46 -28.99
CA ALA A 169 -28.77 -5.26 -30.12
C ALA A 169 -29.42 -6.58 -30.58
N ALA A 170 -28.64 -7.66 -30.63
CA ALA A 170 -29.12 -8.99 -30.96
C ALA A 170 -30.11 -9.54 -29.91
N SER A 171 -29.84 -9.34 -28.61
CA SER A 171 -30.74 -9.78 -27.53
C SER A 171 -32.04 -8.97 -27.50
N ARG A 172 -31.98 -7.66 -27.78
CA ARG A 172 -33.17 -6.83 -27.96
C ARG A 172 -34.03 -7.29 -29.14
N TRP A 173 -33.40 -7.74 -30.23
CA TRP A 173 -34.13 -8.21 -31.41
C TRP A 173 -34.79 -9.58 -31.21
N SER A 174 -34.20 -10.48 -30.40
CA SER A 174 -34.88 -11.73 -30.02
C SER A 174 -36.11 -11.49 -29.15
N LEU A 175 -36.04 -10.54 -28.20
CA LEU A 175 -37.18 -10.23 -27.32
C LEU A 175 -38.37 -9.62 -28.06
N VAL A 176 -38.14 -8.93 -29.19
CA VAL A 176 -39.22 -8.36 -30.02
C VAL A 176 -39.91 -9.43 -30.87
N LYS A 177 -39.18 -10.44 -31.34
CA LYS A 177 -39.74 -11.54 -32.14
C LYS A 177 -40.62 -12.51 -31.33
N ASP A 178 -40.39 -12.62 -30.03
CA ASP A 178 -41.19 -13.47 -29.14
C ASP A 178 -42.49 -12.78 -28.66
N THR A 179 -42.74 -11.54 -29.10
CA THR A 179 -43.93 -10.73 -28.74
C THR A 179 -44.94 -10.51 -29.88
N GLU A 180 -44.73 -11.13 -31.05
CA GLU A 180 -45.69 -11.20 -32.16
C GLU A 180 -46.33 -12.59 -32.26
#